data_AF-A0A7X0NIU9-F1
#
_entry.id   AF-A0A7X0NIU9-F1
#
_cell.length_a   1.000
_cell.length_b   1.000
_cell.length_c   1.000
_cell.angle_alpha   90.00
_cell.angle_beta   90.00
_cell.angle_gamma   90.00
#
_symmetry.space_group_name_H-M   'P 1'
#
loop_
_entity.id
_entity.type
_entity.pdbx_description
1 polymer ?
#
loop_
_entity_poly.entity_id
_entity_poly.type
_entity_poly.pdbx_seq_one_letter_code
_entity_poly.pdbx_strand_id
1 'polypeptide(L)'
;MANYKPDLSCQSKFIPIDFSQQIVPGTFEYALAHIIDNHLDLSGFEQWYQNDNGGAAAYSPSVMLKIILFGYSRGFITSRR
;
A
#
# COMPACT_ATOMS: atom_id res chain seq x y z
N MET A 1 11.71 24.12 -31.02
CA MET A 1 12.03 23.97 -29.58
C MET A 1 11.26 22.76 -29.04
N ALA A 2 11.85 21.98 -28.14
CA ALA A 2 11.17 20.83 -27.56
C ALA A 2 10.00 21.29 -26.68
N ASN A 3 8.84 20.62 -26.82
CA ASN A 3 7.64 20.92 -26.05
C ASN A 3 7.71 20.18 -24.71
N TYR A 4 8.35 20.82 -23.72
CA TYR A 4 8.45 20.27 -22.37
C TYR A 4 7.08 20.32 -21.68
N LYS A 5 6.78 19.29 -20.89
CA LYS A 5 5.59 19.31 -20.03
C LYS A 5 5.70 20.51 -19.07
N PRO A 6 4.58 21.21 -18.80
CA PRO A 6 4.57 22.32 -17.86
C PRO A 6 4.99 21.83 -16.48
N ASP A 7 5.84 22.63 -15.80
CA ASP A 7 6.25 22.39 -14.44
C ASP A 7 5.06 22.59 -13.49
N LEU A 8 4.67 21.52 -12.80
CA LEU A 8 3.57 21.49 -11.83
C LEU A 8 4.12 21.47 -10.39
N SER A 9 5.34 21.96 -10.16
CA SER A 9 6.00 22.02 -8.85
C SER A 9 5.18 22.73 -7.76
N CYS A 10 4.21 23.57 -8.12
CA CYS A 10 3.24 24.20 -7.21
C CYS A 10 1.92 23.42 -7.06
N GLN A 11 1.91 22.11 -7.31
CA GLN A 11 0.75 21.24 -7.14
C GLN A 11 0.24 21.25 -5.69
N SER A 12 -0.83 22.01 -5.46
CA SER A 12 -1.45 22.23 -4.15
C SER A 12 -2.51 21.19 -3.76
N LYS A 13 -2.77 20.20 -4.62
CA LYS A 13 -3.79 19.18 -4.40
C LYS A 13 -3.19 17.78 -4.44
N PHE A 14 -3.29 17.08 -3.31
CA PHE A 14 -3.15 15.63 -3.27
C PHE A 14 -4.39 15.02 -3.90
N ILE A 15 -4.24 14.51 -5.12
CA ILE A 15 -5.28 13.71 -5.76
C ILE A 15 -5.22 12.33 -5.12
N PRO A 16 -6.30 11.85 -4.48
CA PRO A 16 -6.35 10.49 -3.98
C PRO A 16 -6.23 9.56 -5.18
N ILE A 17 -5.22 8.69 -5.10
CA ILE A 17 -4.92 7.73 -6.13
C ILE A 17 -5.72 6.46 -5.83
N ASP A 18 -6.42 5.94 -6.82
CA ASP A 18 -6.97 4.59 -6.74
C ASP A 18 -5.84 3.58 -6.93
N PHE A 19 -5.42 2.96 -5.83
CA PHE A 19 -4.37 1.96 -5.83
C PHE A 19 -4.67 0.81 -6.78
N SER A 20 -5.93 0.35 -6.85
CA SER A 20 -6.33 -0.76 -7.71
C SER A 20 -6.10 -0.49 -9.20
N GLN A 21 -6.17 0.79 -9.61
CA GLN A 21 -5.92 1.22 -10.98
C GLN A 21 -4.45 1.47 -11.29
N GLN A 22 -3.58 1.51 -10.27
CA GLN A 22 -2.14 1.74 -10.45
C GLN A 22 -1.30 0.46 -10.47
N ILE A 23 -1.79 -0.61 -9.85
CA ILE A 23 -1.10 -1.90 -9.89
C ILE A 23 -1.37 -2.59 -11.22
N VAL A 24 -0.33 -2.72 -12.04
CA VAL A 24 -0.45 -3.26 -13.39
C VAL A 24 -0.27 -4.78 -13.37
N PRO A 25 -1.12 -5.56 -14.05
CA PRO A 25 -0.93 -7.01 -14.19
C PRO A 25 0.47 -7.36 -14.72
N GLY A 26 1.07 -8.40 -14.14
CA GLY A 26 2.41 -8.85 -14.51
C GLY A 26 3.55 -8.17 -13.73
N THR A 27 3.26 -7.20 -12.87
CA THR A 27 4.25 -6.69 -11.91
C THR A 27 4.22 -7.48 -10.60
N PHE A 28 5.29 -7.36 -9.82
CA PHE A 28 5.37 -7.98 -8.49
C PHE A 28 4.31 -7.40 -7.55
N GLU A 29 4.08 -6.09 -7.59
CA GLU A 29 3.10 -5.40 -6.74
C GLU A 29 1.69 -5.94 -6.98
N TYR A 30 1.33 -6.21 -8.25
CA TYR A 30 0.06 -6.82 -8.60
C TYR A 30 -0.05 -8.24 -8.04
N ALA A 31 0.98 -9.08 -8.22
CA ALA A 31 0.98 -10.43 -7.70
C ALA A 31 0.87 -10.45 -6.17
N LEU A 32 1.62 -9.58 -5.49
CA LEU A 32 1.59 -9.41 -4.04
C LEU A 32 0.19 -9.02 -3.55
N ALA A 33 -0.40 -7.98 -4.15
CA ALA A 33 -1.74 -7.54 -3.78
C ALA A 33 -2.79 -8.63 -4.02
N HIS A 34 -2.73 -9.31 -5.17
CA HIS A 34 -3.66 -10.36 -5.52
C HIS A 34 -3.60 -11.56 -4.57
N ILE A 35 -2.39 -12.01 -4.20
CA ILE A 35 -2.19 -13.10 -3.24
C ILE A 35 -2.75 -12.74 -1.87
N ILE A 36 -2.44 -11.53 -1.39
CA ILE A 36 -2.88 -11.11 -0.05
C ILE A 36 -4.38 -10.96 0.03
N ASP A 37 -5.03 -10.42 -1.01
CA ASP A 37 -6.46 -10.15 -0.96
C ASP A 37 -7.33 -11.38 -1.27
N ASN A 38 -6.84 -12.32 -2.09
CA ASN A 38 -7.69 -13.40 -2.62
C ASN A 38 -7.27 -14.79 -2.15
N HIS A 39 -6.07 -14.95 -1.60
CA HIS A 39 -5.49 -16.27 -1.30
C HIS A 39 -5.00 -16.44 0.13
N LEU A 40 -5.00 -15.38 0.95
CA LEU A 40 -4.61 -15.44 2.36
C LEU A 40 -5.81 -15.17 3.27
N ASP A 41 -6.06 -16.09 4.19
CA ASP A 41 -7.01 -15.87 5.29
C ASP A 41 -6.31 -15.11 6.42
N LEU A 42 -6.74 -13.86 6.62
CA LEU A 42 -6.22 -12.96 7.65
C LEU A 42 -7.20 -12.78 8.83
N SER A 43 -8.31 -13.52 8.86
CA SER A 43 -9.34 -13.41 9.91
C SER A 43 -8.81 -13.65 11.32
N GLY A 44 -7.73 -14.43 11.46
CA GLY A 44 -7.05 -14.65 12.74
C GLY A 44 -6.50 -13.36 13.39
N PHE A 45 -6.17 -12.33 12.60
CA PHE A 45 -5.69 -11.05 13.12
C PHE A 45 -6.81 -10.17 13.68
N GLU A 46 -8.05 -10.34 13.20
CA GLU A 46 -9.19 -9.52 13.64
C GLU A 46 -9.46 -9.69 15.14
N GLN A 47 -9.19 -10.88 15.69
CA GLN A 47 -9.36 -11.18 17.11
C GLN A 47 -8.48 -10.31 18.04
N TRP A 48 -7.43 -9.70 17.50
CA TRP A 48 -6.43 -8.95 18.26
C TRP A 48 -6.75 -7.46 18.34
N TYR A 49 -7.72 -6.99 17.54
CA TYR A 49 -8.16 -5.60 17.54
C TYR A 49 -9.48 -5.45 18.33
N GLN A 50 -9.48 -4.55 19.31
CA GLN A 50 -10.63 -4.25 20.17
C GLN A 50 -10.79 -2.74 20.36
N ASN A 51 -10.70 -1.98 19.26
CA ASN A 51 -10.76 -0.51 19.26
C ASN A 51 -12.08 0.04 18.70
N ASP A 52 -13.13 -0.77 18.64
CA ASP A 52 -14.46 -0.37 18.12
C ASP A 52 -15.03 0.87 18.81
N ASN A 53 -14.74 1.03 20.12
CA ASN A 53 -15.32 2.06 20.98
C ASN A 53 -14.34 3.20 21.34
N GLY A 54 -13.18 3.30 20.70
CA GLY A 54 -12.28 4.45 20.90
C GLY A 54 -10.82 4.24 20.48
N GLY A 55 -10.09 5.34 20.39
CA GLY A 55 -8.68 5.35 19.98
C GLY A 55 -8.48 5.64 18.48
N ALA A 56 -7.26 5.44 18.00
CA ALA A 56 -6.95 5.56 16.58
C ALA A 56 -7.48 4.33 15.82
N ALA A 57 -7.99 4.55 14.60
CA ALA A 57 -8.40 3.47 13.71
C ALA A 57 -7.22 2.53 13.44
N ALA A 58 -7.49 1.24 13.45
CA ALA A 58 -6.47 0.23 13.14
C ALA A 58 -6.27 0.17 11.63
N TYR A 59 -5.03 -0.08 11.21
CA TYR A 59 -4.75 -0.44 9.83
C TYR A 59 -5.14 -1.90 9.61
N SER A 60 -5.78 -2.19 8.47
CA SER A 60 -6.10 -3.57 8.09
C SER A 60 -4.82 -4.41 7.97
N PRO A 61 -4.82 -5.66 8.47
CA PRO A 61 -3.70 -6.59 8.32
C PRO A 61 -3.25 -6.77 6.86
N SER A 62 -4.19 -6.81 5.92
CA SER A 62 -3.88 -6.95 4.47
C SER A 62 -3.00 -5.79 3.98
N VAL A 63 -3.36 -4.55 4.35
CA VAL A 63 -2.62 -3.35 3.94
C VAL A 63 -1.21 -3.35 4.52
N MET A 64 -1.08 -3.69 5.81
CA MET A 64 0.23 -3.75 6.45
C MET A 64 1.14 -4.81 5.83
N LEU A 65 0.60 -5.99 5.54
CA LEU A 65 1.37 -7.08 4.94
C LEU A 65 1.88 -6.71 3.54
N LYS A 66 1.06 -6.05 2.72
CA LYS A 66 1.48 -5.53 1.39
C LYS A 66 2.64 -4.56 1.53
N ILE A 67 2.57 -3.60 2.45
CA ILE A 67 3.62 -2.60 2.66
C ILE A 67 4.92 -3.27 3.10
N ILE A 68 4.84 -4.17 4.08
CA ILE A 68 6.01 -4.85 4.65
C ILE A 68 6.71 -5.70 3.58
N LEU A 69 5.97 -6.59 2.91
CA LEU A 69 6.54 -7.49 1.91
C LEU A 69 7.07 -6.75 0.69
N PHE A 70 6.39 -5.68 0.27
CA PHE A 70 6.91 -4.80 -0.76
C PHE A 70 8.20 -4.12 -0.31
N GLY A 71 8.28 -3.65 0.94
CA GLY A 71 9.50 -3.08 1.48
C GLY A 71 10.67 -4.07 1.45
N TYR A 72 10.43 -5.31 1.87
CA TYR A 72 11.43 -6.38 1.79
C TYR A 72 11.86 -6.68 0.34
N SER A 73 10.93 -6.71 -0.62
CA SER A 73 11.29 -6.93 -2.04
C SER A 73 12.16 -5.81 -2.61
N ARG A 74 12.06 -4.61 -2.04
CA ARG A 74 12.90 -3.44 -2.35
C ARG A 74 14.21 -3.39 -1.57
N GLY A 75 14.49 -4.39 -0.72
CA GLY A 75 15.70 -4.47 0.09
C GLY A 75 15.66 -3.62 1.37
N PHE A 76 14.48 -3.22 1.84
CA PHE A 76 14.34 -2.60 3.16
C PHE A 76 14.37 -3.67 4.25
N ILE A 77 15.57 -3.94 4.75
CA ILE A 77 15.81 -4.98 5.78
C ILE A 77 15.89 -4.36 7.19
N THR A 78 16.01 -3.04 7.27
CA THR A 78 16.20 -2.29 8.50
C THR A 78 15.26 -1.09 8.54
N SER A 79 14.83 -0.69 9.74
CA SER A 79 14.03 0.53 9.94
C SER A 79 14.84 1.82 9.68
N ARG A 80 16.17 1.75 9.72
CA ARG A 80 17.09 2.88 9.58
C ARG A 80 18.20 2.52 8.59
N ARG A 81 18.63 3.49 7.78
CA ARG A 81 19.83 3.38 6.94
C ARG A 81 21.07 3.11 7.78
#